data_AF-A0A0K0FAF3-F1
#
_entry.id   AF-A0A0K0FAF3-F1
#
_cell.length_a   1.000
_cell.length_b   1.000
_cell.length_c   1.000
_cell.angle_alpha   90.00
_cell.angle_beta   90.00
_cell.angle_gamma   90.00
#
_symmetry.space_group_name_H-M   'P 1'
#
loop_
_entity.id
_entity.type
_entity.pdbx_description
1 polymer ?
#
loop_
_entity_poly.entity_id
_entity_poly.type
_entity_poly.pdbx_seq_one_letter_code
_entity_poly.pdbx_strand_id
1 'polypeptide(L)'
;MTINEISLAVSLLGFRSIKDRKIEEAGIAYESNIIRDKLCLKKCTLPVYRQSTDQIIDDNDEVDNDINKIYDGDDDSYRQMMLMLEPNNWKDFDHYKVLGLSTIRWKATSGDIKNAYRKKVLLYHPDKSKKANGLSKKQLEIIFGCIQKSYELMGDTIEKRRSYDSVDPDFDDHIPSEKSINSDNIFTVLGEVFERNARFSKKPNVPKLGDINSTREEVERFYDFWLHFESWREFSYLDEEDSSRGEDRYERREIERANKVKRDKLKKEDTKRISTLVEIAYNKDPRLAIFKEEDKKKKQEEKERRKREAEKKREEQRLKFEAECAEFKRQEEERKRKEEEENKSLAAEKAKNEKESLSSSAWTSEEIELLVKATRLMPPGTSERWRQVADYINIHKKDKSIMRSTKDVLKYIKEKSVQPTAKNSQNLVTKEETNHTEAKIDSDDWTNEQQKALETALRAFSAKDEDRWDKIANAVGTKTKKECIKRYKDLESKKKGAPCEARTHDLQIMRLTRCRLRQRGVVSPSHFSRTSNKI
;
A
#
# COMPACT_ATOMS: atom_id res chain seq x y z
N MET A 1 -76.61 -9.42 17.11
CA MET A 1 -75.59 -9.27 18.16
C MET A 1 -75.36 -7.79 18.36
N THR A 2 -75.52 -7.33 19.60
CA THR A 2 -75.29 -5.91 19.92
C THR A 2 -73.80 -5.60 19.83
N ILE A 3 -73.44 -4.33 19.59
CA ILE A 3 -72.05 -3.89 19.33
C ILE A 3 -71.06 -4.36 20.42
N ASN A 4 -71.54 -4.52 21.65
CA ASN A 4 -70.73 -5.01 22.78
C ASN A 4 -70.36 -6.51 22.69
N GLU A 5 -71.16 -7.35 22.04
CA GLU A 5 -70.85 -8.78 21.84
C GLU A 5 -69.77 -8.98 20.76
N ILE A 6 -69.73 -8.08 19.77
CA ILE A 6 -68.76 -8.11 18.67
C ILE A 6 -67.36 -7.74 19.17
N SER A 7 -67.25 -6.80 20.10
CA SER A 7 -65.98 -6.40 20.72
C SER A 7 -65.36 -7.52 21.56
N LEU A 8 -66.19 -8.31 22.26
CA LEU A 8 -65.71 -9.43 23.09
C LEU A 8 -65.17 -10.57 22.21
N ALA A 9 -65.84 -10.88 21.09
CA ALA A 9 -65.41 -11.92 20.15
C ALA A 9 -64.10 -11.56 19.41
N VAL A 10 -63.91 -10.29 19.04
CA VAL A 10 -62.66 -9.81 18.40
C VAL A 10 -61.49 -9.87 19.38
N SER A 11 -61.73 -9.61 20.67
CA SER A 11 -60.71 -9.62 21.72
C SER A 11 -60.29 -11.04 22.12
N LEU A 12 -61.22 -12.00 22.11
CA LEU A 12 -60.96 -13.39 22.53
C LEU A 12 -60.42 -14.29 21.41
N LEU A 13 -60.81 -14.05 20.16
CA LEU A 13 -60.52 -14.97 19.05
C LEU A 13 -59.61 -14.40 17.96
N GLY A 14 -59.24 -13.12 18.00
CA GLY A 14 -58.21 -12.54 17.12
C GLY A 14 -58.52 -12.54 15.61
N PHE A 15 -59.70 -12.99 15.19
CA PHE A 15 -60.08 -13.02 13.78
C PHE A 15 -60.92 -11.80 13.42
N ARG A 16 -60.33 -10.89 12.64
CA ARG A 16 -61.08 -9.87 11.88
C ARG A 16 -62.10 -10.60 11.00
N SER A 17 -63.33 -10.07 10.97
CA SER A 17 -64.42 -10.53 10.11
C SER A 17 -63.92 -10.71 8.67
N ILE A 18 -64.01 -11.94 8.17
CA ILE A 18 -63.66 -12.36 6.81
C ILE A 18 -64.69 -11.75 5.85
N LYS A 19 -64.56 -10.46 5.53
CA LYS A 19 -65.32 -9.83 4.43
C LYS A 19 -64.51 -8.92 3.52
N ASP A 20 -63.22 -8.76 3.74
CA ASP A 20 -62.32 -8.16 2.75
C ASP A 20 -61.40 -9.25 2.17
N ARG A 21 -61.93 -10.04 1.22
CA ARG A 21 -61.04 -10.87 0.38
C ARG A 21 -60.26 -9.90 -0.51
N LYS A 22 -58.98 -9.69 -0.21
CA LYS A 22 -58.06 -9.17 -1.21
C LYS A 22 -57.92 -10.23 -2.30
N ILE A 23 -58.49 -9.96 -3.46
CA ILE A 23 -58.24 -10.73 -4.67
C ILE A 23 -56.89 -10.23 -5.18
N GLU A 24 -55.88 -11.09 -5.07
CA GLU A 24 -54.55 -10.84 -5.65
C GLU A 24 -54.48 -11.47 -7.03
N GLU A 25 -53.74 -10.83 -7.94
CA GLU A 25 -53.49 -11.40 -9.27
C GLU A 25 -52.74 -12.73 -9.14
N ALA A 26 -53.06 -13.67 -10.02
CA ALA A 26 -52.43 -14.97 -10.05
C ALA A 26 -50.91 -14.81 -10.22
N GLY A 27 -50.13 -15.21 -9.22
CA GLY A 27 -48.67 -15.22 -9.34
C GLY A 27 -48.18 -16.28 -10.32
N ILE A 28 -46.96 -16.09 -10.85
CA ILE A 28 -46.30 -16.98 -11.83
C ILE A 28 -46.33 -18.46 -11.40
N ALA A 29 -46.22 -18.74 -10.10
CA ALA A 29 -46.27 -20.10 -9.55
C ALA A 29 -47.66 -20.76 -9.70
N TYR A 30 -48.74 -19.99 -9.54
CA TYR A 30 -50.11 -20.46 -9.69
C TYR A 30 -50.42 -20.72 -11.18
N GLU A 31 -50.03 -19.81 -12.07
CA GLU A 31 -50.16 -19.97 -13.52
C GLU A 31 -49.39 -21.21 -14.02
N SER A 32 -48.17 -21.41 -13.54
CA SER A 32 -47.33 -22.56 -13.87
C SER A 32 -47.96 -23.89 -13.43
N ASN A 33 -48.61 -23.93 -12.27
CA ASN A 33 -49.33 -25.13 -11.81
C ASN A 33 -50.56 -25.41 -12.69
N ILE A 34 -51.34 -24.40 -13.04
CA ILE A 34 -52.50 -24.58 -13.94
C ILE A 34 -52.05 -25.07 -15.33
N ILE A 35 -50.94 -24.57 -15.85
CA ILE A 35 -50.37 -25.06 -17.13
C ILE A 35 -49.98 -26.53 -17.00
N ARG A 36 -49.31 -26.91 -15.91
CA ARG A 36 -48.93 -28.31 -15.66
C ARG A 36 -50.14 -29.22 -15.59
N ASP A 37 -51.19 -28.83 -14.88
CA ASP A 37 -52.42 -29.61 -14.77
C ASP A 37 -53.14 -29.73 -16.11
N LYS A 38 -53.21 -28.65 -16.91
CA LYS A 38 -53.78 -28.68 -18.26
C LYS A 38 -53.00 -29.60 -19.20
N LEU A 39 -51.67 -29.62 -19.11
CA LEU A 39 -50.82 -30.55 -19.87
C LEU A 39 -51.06 -32.00 -19.45
N CYS A 40 -51.14 -32.30 -18.14
CA CYS A 40 -51.48 -33.62 -17.64
C CYS A 40 -52.84 -34.11 -18.15
N LEU A 41 -53.80 -33.20 -18.30
CA LEU A 41 -55.14 -33.49 -18.82
C LEU A 41 -55.23 -33.43 -20.36
N LYS A 42 -54.10 -33.22 -21.08
CA LYS A 42 -54.03 -33.03 -22.54
C LYS A 42 -54.97 -31.93 -23.06
N LYS A 43 -55.22 -30.90 -22.25
CA LYS A 43 -56.06 -29.75 -22.60
C LYS A 43 -55.20 -28.59 -23.09
N CYS A 44 -55.81 -27.75 -23.94
CA CYS A 44 -55.16 -26.57 -24.50
C CYS A 44 -54.74 -25.58 -23.38
N THR A 45 -53.47 -25.18 -23.38
CA THR A 45 -52.86 -24.27 -22.40
C THR A 45 -52.89 -22.80 -22.82
N LEU A 46 -53.31 -22.50 -24.06
CA LEU A 46 -53.33 -21.15 -24.65
C LEU A 46 -54.02 -20.06 -23.80
N PRO A 47 -55.07 -20.34 -22.98
CA PRO A 47 -55.71 -19.27 -22.20
C PRO A 47 -54.88 -18.72 -21.04
N VAL A 48 -53.80 -19.41 -20.59
CA VAL A 48 -53.03 -18.96 -19.40
C VAL A 48 -51.97 -17.92 -19.76
N TYR A 49 -51.51 -17.88 -21.01
CA TYR A 49 -50.49 -16.94 -21.46
C TYR A 49 -51.02 -15.57 -21.91
N ARG A 50 -52.35 -15.34 -21.87
CA ARG A 50 -52.98 -14.10 -22.36
C ARG A 50 -53.40 -13.11 -21.27
N GLN A 51 -53.04 -13.33 -20.01
CA GLN A 51 -53.34 -12.37 -18.93
C GLN A 51 -52.22 -11.36 -18.66
N SER A 52 -51.26 -11.21 -19.59
CA SER A 52 -50.31 -10.11 -19.63
C SER A 52 -50.68 -9.15 -20.77
N THR A 53 -51.42 -8.10 -20.38
CA THR A 53 -51.74 -6.88 -21.13
C THR A 53 -52.45 -7.04 -22.48
N ASP A 54 -53.63 -6.42 -22.57
CA ASP A 54 -54.25 -5.99 -23.82
C ASP A 54 -53.28 -5.12 -24.64
N GLN A 55 -52.41 -5.78 -25.38
CA GLN A 55 -52.07 -5.40 -26.72
C GLN A 55 -52.56 -6.53 -27.59
N ILE A 56 -53.80 -6.36 -28.07
CA ILE A 56 -54.16 -6.88 -29.37
C ILE A 56 -53.13 -6.28 -30.32
N ILE A 57 -52.06 -7.02 -30.59
CA ILE A 57 -51.30 -6.89 -31.82
C ILE A 57 -52.27 -7.40 -32.87
N ASP A 58 -53.15 -6.48 -33.25
CA ASP A 58 -53.76 -6.44 -34.55
C ASP A 58 -52.63 -6.69 -35.54
N ASP A 59 -52.85 -7.61 -36.48
CA ASP A 59 -51.97 -7.94 -37.59
C ASP A 59 -51.81 -6.67 -38.48
N ASN A 60 -51.13 -5.66 -37.93
CA ASN A 60 -50.77 -4.44 -38.59
C ASN A 60 -49.39 -4.67 -39.20
N ASP A 61 -49.36 -4.64 -40.52
CA ASP A 61 -48.20 -4.62 -41.42
C ASP A 61 -47.15 -3.52 -41.09
N GLU A 62 -47.26 -2.80 -39.97
CA GLU A 62 -46.32 -1.77 -39.53
C GLU A 62 -45.16 -2.29 -38.66
N VAL A 63 -45.33 -3.37 -37.88
CA VAL A 63 -44.23 -3.92 -37.03
C VAL A 63 -43.22 -4.74 -37.87
N ASP A 64 -43.68 -5.35 -38.96
CA ASP A 64 -42.82 -6.10 -39.88
C ASP A 64 -41.88 -5.17 -40.68
N ASN A 65 -42.21 -3.88 -40.81
CA ASN A 65 -41.37 -2.90 -41.50
C ASN A 65 -40.08 -2.58 -40.73
N ASP A 66 -40.09 -2.59 -39.40
CA ASP A 66 -38.89 -2.32 -38.59
C ASP A 66 -37.98 -3.56 -38.46
N ILE A 67 -38.55 -4.78 -38.41
CA ILE A 67 -37.75 -6.02 -38.40
C ILE A 67 -37.10 -6.27 -39.77
N ASN A 68 -37.75 -5.91 -40.87
CA ASN A 68 -37.16 -6.04 -42.20
C ASN A 68 -36.06 -5.01 -42.49
N LYS A 69 -35.96 -3.94 -41.70
CA LYS A 69 -34.87 -2.94 -41.79
C LYS A 69 -33.56 -3.42 -41.15
N ILE A 70 -33.64 -4.49 -40.36
CA ILE A 70 -32.52 -5.08 -39.60
C ILE A 70 -31.72 -6.07 -40.46
N TYR A 71 -32.36 -6.67 -41.46
CA TYR A 71 -31.75 -7.62 -42.39
C TYR A 71 -31.42 -6.95 -43.72
N ASP A 72 -30.31 -7.34 -44.32
CA ASP A 72 -29.97 -6.88 -45.67
C ASP A 72 -30.97 -7.42 -46.69
N GLY A 73 -31.38 -6.58 -47.64
CA GLY A 73 -32.20 -6.98 -48.77
C GLY A 73 -31.53 -8.01 -49.67
N ASP A 74 -32.33 -8.89 -50.26
CA ASP A 74 -31.88 -9.90 -51.23
C ASP A 74 -31.79 -9.35 -52.66
N ASP A 75 -31.17 -8.18 -52.82
CA ASP A 75 -31.09 -7.45 -54.09
C ASP A 75 -30.19 -8.15 -55.12
N ASP A 76 -30.25 -7.72 -56.38
CA ASP A 76 -29.36 -8.25 -57.44
C ASP A 76 -27.88 -8.11 -57.09
N SER A 77 -27.50 -7.05 -56.38
CA SER A 77 -26.13 -6.87 -55.90
C SER A 77 -25.72 -7.96 -54.89
N TYR A 78 -26.62 -8.37 -54.00
CA TYR A 78 -26.35 -9.45 -53.05
C TYR A 78 -26.22 -10.78 -53.78
N ARG A 79 -27.12 -11.06 -54.73
CA ARG A 79 -27.07 -12.27 -55.56
C ARG A 79 -25.76 -12.36 -56.34
N GLN A 80 -25.35 -11.27 -56.99
CA GLN A 80 -24.09 -11.22 -57.75
C GLN A 80 -22.89 -11.47 -56.84
N MET A 81 -22.90 -10.90 -55.63
CA MET A 81 -21.84 -11.13 -54.65
C MET A 81 -21.82 -12.59 -54.18
N MET A 82 -22.97 -13.20 -53.86
CA MET A 82 -23.04 -14.62 -53.50
C MET A 82 -22.56 -15.55 -54.61
N LEU A 83 -22.82 -15.22 -55.89
CA LEU A 83 -22.37 -16.02 -57.04
C LEU A 83 -20.88 -15.91 -57.33
N MET A 84 -20.23 -14.85 -56.85
CA MET A 84 -18.77 -14.68 -56.92
C MET A 84 -18.06 -15.49 -55.83
N LEU A 85 -18.78 -15.97 -54.81
CA LEU A 85 -18.22 -16.77 -53.73
C LEU A 85 -18.18 -18.25 -54.10
N GLU A 86 -17.15 -18.94 -53.63
CA GLU A 86 -17.02 -20.39 -53.74
C GLU A 86 -17.14 -21.06 -52.38
N PRO A 87 -18.04 -22.05 -52.17
CA PRO A 87 -18.25 -22.68 -50.87
C PRO A 87 -16.99 -23.27 -50.20
N ASN A 88 -15.98 -23.63 -51.00
CA ASN A 88 -14.71 -24.17 -50.51
C ASN A 88 -13.80 -23.09 -49.92
N ASN A 89 -13.88 -21.84 -50.41
CA ASN A 89 -13.08 -20.71 -49.95
C ASN A 89 -13.83 -19.90 -48.88
N TRP A 90 -14.48 -20.62 -47.96
CA TRP A 90 -15.35 -20.04 -46.95
C TRP A 90 -14.64 -19.07 -46.00
N LYS A 91 -13.30 -19.16 -45.88
CA LYS A 91 -12.50 -18.28 -45.02
C LYS A 91 -12.48 -16.81 -45.48
N ASP A 92 -12.74 -16.55 -46.76
CA ASP A 92 -12.72 -15.21 -47.33
C ASP A 92 -14.11 -14.54 -47.27
N PHE A 93 -15.10 -15.21 -46.69
CA PHE A 93 -16.46 -14.72 -46.64
C PHE A 93 -16.61 -13.61 -45.59
N ASP A 94 -17.40 -12.59 -45.94
CA ASP A 94 -18.09 -11.82 -44.90
C ASP A 94 -19.32 -12.63 -44.46
N HIS A 95 -19.16 -13.45 -43.40
CA HIS A 95 -20.21 -14.35 -42.94
C HIS A 95 -21.47 -13.61 -42.50
N TYR A 96 -21.33 -12.41 -41.91
CA TYR A 96 -22.47 -11.57 -41.55
C TYR A 96 -23.22 -11.13 -42.80
N LYS A 97 -22.50 -10.65 -43.81
CA LYS A 97 -23.09 -10.26 -45.09
C LYS A 97 -23.74 -11.43 -45.81
N VAL A 98 -23.13 -12.63 -45.78
CA VAL A 98 -23.72 -13.85 -46.36
C VAL A 98 -25.08 -14.16 -45.75
N LEU A 99 -25.25 -14.03 -44.43
CA LEU A 99 -26.55 -14.22 -43.78
C LEU A 99 -27.50 -13.03 -43.90
N GLY A 100 -27.05 -11.89 -44.45
CA GLY A 100 -27.85 -10.65 -44.51
C GLY A 100 -27.93 -9.93 -43.17
N LEU A 101 -26.84 -9.95 -42.40
CA LEU A 101 -26.69 -9.32 -41.08
C LEU A 101 -25.59 -8.25 -41.09
N SER A 102 -25.29 -7.64 -42.24
CA SER A 102 -24.20 -6.67 -42.37
C SER A 102 -24.38 -5.43 -41.49
N THR A 103 -25.62 -5.05 -41.17
CA THR A 103 -25.91 -3.88 -40.32
C THR A 103 -25.67 -4.16 -38.83
N ILE A 104 -26.04 -5.35 -38.35
CA ILE A 104 -25.95 -5.70 -36.92
C ILE A 104 -24.57 -6.30 -36.55
N ARG A 105 -23.98 -7.09 -37.46
CA ARG A 105 -22.72 -7.82 -37.29
C ARG A 105 -22.61 -8.52 -35.92
N TRP A 106 -21.54 -8.22 -35.17
CA TRP A 106 -21.24 -8.78 -33.85
C TRP A 106 -22.33 -8.55 -32.78
N LYS A 107 -23.22 -7.57 -32.97
CA LYS A 107 -24.35 -7.34 -32.05
C LYS A 107 -25.50 -8.32 -32.26
N ALA A 108 -25.49 -9.10 -33.34
CA ALA A 108 -26.59 -10.03 -33.66
C ALA A 108 -26.71 -11.09 -32.56
N THR A 109 -27.92 -11.41 -32.14
CA THR A 109 -28.16 -12.49 -31.18
C THR A 109 -28.14 -13.85 -31.89
N SER A 110 -28.01 -14.93 -31.11
CA SER A 110 -28.16 -16.29 -31.67
C SER A 110 -29.55 -16.51 -32.29
N GLY A 111 -30.58 -15.79 -31.83
CA GLY A 111 -31.90 -15.80 -32.42
C GLY A 111 -31.91 -15.16 -33.81
N ASP A 112 -31.27 -14.00 -33.96
CA ASP A 112 -31.19 -13.27 -35.22
C ASP A 112 -30.46 -14.07 -36.28
N ILE A 113 -29.35 -14.72 -35.92
CA ILE A 113 -28.57 -15.60 -36.81
C ILE A 113 -29.41 -16.78 -37.28
N LYS A 114 -30.15 -17.43 -36.37
CA LYS A 114 -31.04 -18.56 -36.70
C LYS A 114 -32.21 -18.13 -37.58
N ASN A 115 -32.76 -16.93 -37.36
CA ASN A 115 -33.85 -16.39 -38.14
C ASN A 115 -33.39 -16.00 -39.54
N ALA A 116 -32.25 -15.30 -39.65
CA ALA A 116 -31.60 -14.96 -40.90
C ALA A 116 -31.31 -16.21 -41.74
N TYR A 117 -30.68 -17.23 -41.13
CA TYR A 117 -30.42 -18.50 -41.78
C TYR A 117 -31.70 -19.17 -42.29
N ARG A 118 -32.74 -19.27 -41.46
CA ARG A 118 -34.04 -19.85 -41.87
C ARG A 118 -34.65 -19.10 -43.05
N LYS A 119 -34.63 -17.76 -43.04
CA LYS A 119 -35.11 -16.93 -44.17
C LYS A 119 -34.31 -17.20 -45.45
N LYS A 120 -32.97 -17.17 -45.38
CA LYS A 120 -32.09 -17.41 -46.53
C LYS A 120 -32.22 -18.83 -47.09
N VAL A 121 -32.36 -19.85 -46.23
CA VAL A 121 -32.60 -21.23 -46.66
C VAL A 121 -33.92 -21.36 -47.42
N LEU A 122 -35.01 -20.73 -46.95
CA LEU A 122 -36.29 -20.78 -47.67
C LEU A 122 -36.20 -20.14 -49.07
N LEU A 123 -35.36 -19.12 -49.23
CA LEU A 123 -35.17 -18.41 -50.49
C LEU A 123 -34.23 -19.15 -51.46
N TYR A 124 -33.12 -19.71 -50.95
CA TYR A 124 -32.02 -20.21 -51.78
C TYR A 124 -31.83 -21.74 -51.77
N HIS A 125 -32.67 -22.50 -51.07
CA HIS A 125 -32.55 -23.97 -51.08
C HIS A 125 -32.84 -24.55 -52.49
N PRO A 126 -31.96 -25.42 -53.03
CA PRO A 126 -32.02 -25.85 -54.43
C PRO A 126 -33.34 -26.55 -54.83
N ASP A 127 -33.95 -27.31 -53.90
CA ASP A 127 -35.22 -28.01 -54.17
C ASP A 127 -36.48 -27.27 -53.70
N LYS A 128 -36.36 -26.24 -52.86
CA LYS A 128 -37.51 -25.55 -52.22
C LYS A 128 -37.68 -24.11 -52.68
N SER A 129 -36.66 -23.52 -53.31
CA SER A 129 -36.73 -22.18 -53.84
C SER A 129 -37.88 -22.10 -54.84
N LYS A 130 -38.83 -21.19 -54.58
CA LYS A 130 -39.86 -20.87 -55.56
C LYS A 130 -39.12 -20.37 -56.81
N LYS A 131 -39.50 -20.82 -58.02
CA LYS A 131 -38.89 -20.42 -59.32
C LYS A 131 -38.83 -18.89 -59.59
N ALA A 132 -39.29 -18.07 -58.64
CA ALA A 132 -39.33 -16.62 -58.67
C ALA A 132 -37.96 -15.93 -58.74
N ASN A 133 -36.85 -16.61 -58.39
CA ASN A 133 -35.54 -15.95 -58.30
C ASN A 133 -34.69 -16.01 -59.59
N GLY A 134 -35.16 -16.67 -60.66
CA GLY A 134 -34.46 -16.71 -61.95
C GLY A 134 -33.10 -17.44 -61.96
N LEU A 135 -32.69 -18.06 -60.85
CA LEU A 135 -31.41 -18.74 -60.68
C LEU A 135 -31.47 -20.21 -61.12
N SER A 136 -30.38 -20.68 -61.74
CA SER A 136 -30.16 -22.10 -62.06
C SER A 136 -30.01 -22.95 -60.80
N LYS A 137 -30.36 -24.25 -60.88
CA LYS A 137 -30.14 -25.20 -59.78
C LYS A 137 -28.68 -25.19 -59.28
N LYS A 138 -27.70 -25.15 -60.19
CA LYS A 138 -26.28 -25.09 -59.85
C LYS A 138 -25.91 -23.80 -59.10
N GLN A 139 -26.52 -22.68 -59.48
CA GLN A 139 -26.32 -21.40 -58.80
C GLN A 139 -26.91 -21.42 -57.38
N LEU A 140 -28.11 -22.00 -57.22
CA LEU A 140 -28.72 -22.19 -55.91
C LEU A 140 -27.87 -23.11 -55.01
N GLU A 141 -27.28 -24.17 -55.55
CA GLU A 141 -26.37 -25.06 -54.80
C GLU A 141 -25.14 -24.31 -54.28
N ILE A 142 -24.53 -23.44 -55.09
CA ILE A 142 -23.39 -22.59 -54.69
C ILE A 142 -23.80 -21.63 -53.56
N ILE A 143 -24.88 -20.87 -53.75
CA ILE A 143 -25.36 -19.88 -52.77
C ILE A 143 -25.74 -20.58 -51.45
N PHE A 144 -26.49 -21.68 -51.54
CA PHE A 144 -26.89 -22.47 -50.37
C PHE A 144 -25.68 -23.04 -49.62
N GLY A 145 -24.66 -23.54 -50.33
CA GLY A 145 -23.41 -23.98 -49.72
C GLY A 145 -22.71 -22.86 -48.93
N CYS A 146 -22.67 -21.64 -49.47
CA CYS A 146 -22.09 -20.48 -48.78
C CYS A 146 -22.88 -20.09 -47.51
N ILE A 147 -24.21 -20.10 -47.61
CA ILE A 147 -25.12 -19.84 -46.48
C ILE A 147 -24.93 -20.89 -45.39
N GLN A 148 -24.88 -22.18 -45.75
CA GLN A 148 -24.70 -23.26 -44.81
C GLN A 148 -23.36 -23.16 -44.08
N LYS A 149 -22.26 -22.90 -44.80
CA LYS A 149 -20.94 -22.70 -44.19
C LYS A 149 -20.91 -21.52 -43.21
N SER A 150 -21.55 -20.41 -43.58
CA SER A 150 -21.62 -19.23 -42.70
C SER A 150 -22.43 -19.49 -41.44
N TYR A 151 -23.51 -20.28 -41.53
CA TYR A 151 -24.28 -20.67 -40.35
C TYR A 151 -23.56 -21.71 -39.47
N GLU A 152 -22.85 -22.68 -40.03
CA GLU A 152 -22.00 -23.63 -39.28
C GLU A 152 -20.94 -22.90 -38.43
N LEU A 153 -20.47 -21.73 -38.87
CA LEU A 153 -19.52 -20.92 -38.13
C LEU A 153 -20.19 -20.01 -37.08
N MET A 154 -21.21 -19.24 -37.48
CA MET A 154 -21.81 -18.21 -36.60
C MET A 154 -22.95 -18.73 -35.72
N GLY A 155 -23.64 -19.79 -36.14
CA GLY A 155 -24.87 -20.30 -35.52
C GLY A 155 -24.69 -21.49 -34.58
N ASP A 156 -23.64 -22.29 -34.76
CA ASP A 156 -23.40 -23.52 -33.98
C ASP A 156 -23.02 -23.23 -32.52
N THR A 157 -21.82 -22.68 -32.30
CA THR A 157 -21.28 -22.40 -30.96
C THR A 157 -20.73 -21.00 -30.89
N ILE A 158 -20.74 -20.43 -29.70
CA ILE A 158 -20.23 -19.07 -29.47
C ILE A 158 -18.73 -18.99 -29.74
N GLU A 159 -17.97 -20.07 -29.55
CA GLU A 159 -16.53 -20.13 -29.76
C GLU A 159 -16.17 -20.00 -31.24
N LYS A 160 -16.90 -20.69 -32.14
CA LYS A 160 -16.71 -20.57 -33.59
C LYS A 160 -17.07 -19.18 -34.10
N ARG A 161 -18.14 -18.59 -33.57
CA ARG A 161 -18.49 -17.20 -33.89
C ARG A 161 -17.41 -16.23 -33.43
N ARG A 162 -16.93 -16.40 -32.19
CA ARG A 162 -15.87 -15.56 -31.62
C ARG A 162 -14.55 -15.68 -32.38
N SER A 163 -14.21 -16.85 -32.93
CA SER A 163 -13.00 -16.98 -33.74
C SER A 163 -13.06 -16.13 -35.01
N TYR A 164 -14.25 -15.97 -35.60
CA TYR A 164 -14.48 -15.04 -36.71
C TYR A 164 -14.54 -13.58 -36.25
N ASP A 165 -15.30 -13.26 -35.20
CA ASP A 165 -15.42 -11.89 -34.69
C ASP A 165 -14.06 -11.31 -34.24
N SER A 166 -13.12 -12.19 -33.89
CA SER A 166 -11.74 -11.85 -33.56
C SER A 166 -10.93 -11.40 -34.77
N VAL A 167 -11.34 -11.72 -35.99
CA VAL A 167 -10.62 -11.40 -37.24
C VAL A 167 -11.56 -10.79 -38.28
N ASP A 168 -12.64 -10.17 -37.80
CA ASP A 168 -13.65 -9.49 -38.61
C ASP A 168 -12.99 -8.45 -39.53
N PRO A 169 -13.11 -8.59 -40.87
CA PRO A 169 -12.51 -7.66 -41.82
C PRO A 169 -12.93 -6.20 -41.65
N ASP A 170 -14.14 -5.95 -41.13
CA ASP A 170 -14.65 -4.59 -40.90
C ASP A 170 -14.12 -3.98 -39.60
N PHE A 171 -13.39 -4.74 -38.77
CA PHE A 171 -12.84 -4.21 -37.53
C PHE A 171 -11.55 -3.43 -37.76
N ASP A 172 -11.58 -2.15 -37.38
CA ASP A 172 -10.39 -1.31 -37.38
C ASP A 172 -9.50 -1.59 -36.15
N ASP A 173 -8.44 -2.38 -36.37
CA ASP A 173 -7.39 -2.67 -35.40
C ASP A 173 -6.36 -1.52 -35.23
N HIS A 174 -6.47 -0.43 -36.01
CA HIS A 174 -5.50 0.67 -35.98
C HIS A 174 -5.47 1.40 -34.63
N ILE A 175 -4.26 1.65 -34.13
CA ILE A 175 -4.02 2.51 -32.95
C ILE A 175 -3.53 3.87 -33.43
N PRO A 176 -4.21 4.97 -33.03
CA PRO A 176 -3.78 6.32 -33.34
C PRO A 176 -2.33 6.60 -32.91
N SER A 177 -1.60 7.34 -33.74
CA SER A 177 -0.21 7.73 -33.44
C SER A 177 -0.15 8.72 -32.29
N GLU A 178 0.84 8.57 -31.40
CA GLU A 178 1.05 9.43 -30.22
C GLU A 178 1.17 10.93 -30.57
N LYS A 179 1.63 11.27 -31.78
CA LYS A 179 1.75 12.65 -32.25
C LYS A 179 0.41 13.29 -32.65
N SER A 180 -0.58 12.47 -33.00
CA SER A 180 -1.91 12.96 -33.41
C SER A 180 -2.83 13.29 -32.24
N ILE A 181 -2.40 12.95 -31.01
CA ILE A 181 -3.19 13.07 -29.79
C ILE A 181 -2.71 14.28 -28.98
N ASN A 182 -3.66 15.19 -28.75
CA ASN A 182 -3.54 16.42 -28.00
C ASN A 182 -4.57 16.42 -26.85
N SER A 183 -4.46 17.37 -25.92
CA SER A 183 -5.35 17.46 -24.76
C SER A 183 -6.83 17.67 -25.14
N ASP A 184 -7.11 18.28 -26.29
CA ASP A 184 -8.48 18.59 -26.72
C ASP A 184 -9.19 17.43 -27.44
N ASN A 185 -8.43 16.59 -28.15
CA ASN A 185 -8.97 15.51 -28.97
C ASN A 185 -8.78 14.11 -28.36
N ILE A 186 -8.13 14.01 -27.20
CA ILE A 186 -7.85 12.74 -26.54
C ILE A 186 -9.13 11.94 -26.26
N PHE A 187 -10.16 12.61 -25.72
CA PHE A 187 -11.39 11.94 -25.30
C PHE A 187 -12.23 11.44 -26.48
N THR A 188 -12.23 12.16 -27.59
CA THR A 188 -12.96 11.78 -28.80
C THR A 188 -12.22 10.64 -29.53
N VAL A 189 -10.94 10.85 -29.85
CA VAL A 189 -10.16 9.89 -30.61
C VAL A 189 -9.92 8.60 -29.83
N LEU A 190 -9.43 8.68 -28.59
CA LEU A 190 -9.15 7.47 -27.81
C LEU A 190 -10.43 6.86 -27.24
N GLY A 191 -11.44 7.67 -26.92
CA GLY A 191 -12.73 7.16 -26.42
C GLY A 191 -13.37 6.19 -27.40
N GLU A 192 -13.43 6.53 -28.69
CA GLU A 192 -13.97 5.65 -29.74
C GLU A 192 -13.15 4.37 -29.91
N VAL A 193 -11.81 4.47 -29.82
CA VAL A 193 -10.92 3.31 -29.94
C VAL A 193 -11.10 2.38 -28.74
N PHE A 194 -11.19 2.90 -27.52
CA PHE A 194 -11.45 2.10 -26.33
C PHE A 194 -12.83 1.44 -26.39
N GLU A 195 -13.87 2.15 -26.82
CA GLU A 195 -15.23 1.60 -26.97
C GLU A 195 -15.26 0.48 -28.02
N ARG A 196 -14.58 0.65 -29.17
CA ARG A 196 -14.45 -0.42 -30.17
C ARG A 196 -13.75 -1.66 -29.61
N ASN A 197 -12.68 -1.49 -28.84
CA ASN A 197 -11.95 -2.61 -28.24
C ASN A 197 -12.67 -3.22 -27.03
N ALA A 198 -13.58 -2.49 -26.38
CA ALA A 198 -14.34 -2.95 -25.22
C ALA A 198 -15.19 -4.19 -25.53
N ARG A 199 -15.63 -4.35 -26.79
CA ARG A 199 -16.39 -5.52 -27.26
C ARG A 199 -15.67 -6.85 -27.00
N PHE A 200 -14.34 -6.83 -26.95
CA PHE A 200 -13.52 -8.01 -26.72
C PHE A 200 -13.28 -8.34 -25.25
N SER A 201 -13.86 -7.58 -24.30
CA SER A 201 -13.64 -7.85 -22.89
C SER A 201 -14.35 -9.11 -22.40
N LYS A 202 -13.64 -9.93 -21.62
CA LYS A 202 -14.24 -11.02 -20.84
C LYS A 202 -15.07 -10.52 -19.66
N LYS A 203 -14.73 -9.35 -19.13
CA LYS A 203 -15.36 -8.78 -17.93
C LYS A 203 -16.53 -7.89 -18.36
N PRO A 204 -17.73 -8.03 -17.75
CA PRO A 204 -18.83 -7.12 -18.02
C PRO A 204 -18.53 -5.72 -17.46
N ASN A 205 -19.31 -4.72 -17.89
CA ASN A 205 -19.23 -3.33 -17.43
C ASN A 205 -17.86 -2.67 -17.66
N VAL A 206 -17.47 -2.55 -18.93
CA VAL A 206 -16.23 -1.88 -19.32
C VAL A 206 -16.31 -0.37 -18.98
N PRO A 207 -15.40 0.18 -18.16
CA PRO A 207 -15.38 1.61 -17.87
C PRO A 207 -15.08 2.42 -19.13
N LYS A 208 -15.82 3.53 -19.32
CA LYS A 208 -15.55 4.50 -20.38
C LYS A 208 -14.40 5.43 -19.99
N LEU A 209 -13.72 6.00 -20.99
CA LEU A 209 -12.61 6.94 -20.78
C LEU A 209 -13.06 8.22 -20.02
N GLY A 210 -14.32 8.60 -20.18
CA GLY A 210 -14.90 9.79 -19.57
C GLY A 210 -14.55 11.08 -20.29
N ASP A 211 -14.54 12.17 -19.55
CA ASP A 211 -14.28 13.54 -19.99
C ASP A 211 -13.27 14.23 -19.06
N ILE A 212 -13.01 15.52 -19.30
CA ILE A 212 -12.08 16.32 -18.48
C ILE A 212 -12.54 16.48 -17.02
N ASN A 213 -13.85 16.38 -16.76
CA ASN A 213 -14.45 16.58 -15.43
C ASN A 213 -14.59 15.27 -14.64
N SER A 214 -14.15 14.15 -15.20
CA SER A 214 -14.27 12.84 -14.55
C SER A 214 -13.45 12.81 -13.25
N THR A 215 -14.03 12.17 -12.24
CA THR A 215 -13.43 12.08 -10.91
C THR A 215 -12.16 11.24 -10.92
N ARG A 216 -11.30 11.45 -9.91
CA ARG A 216 -10.08 10.66 -9.75
C ARG A 216 -10.39 9.15 -9.65
N GLU A 217 -11.44 8.77 -8.92
CA GLU A 217 -11.77 7.35 -8.79
C GLU A 217 -12.27 6.74 -10.11
N GLU A 218 -12.98 7.50 -10.94
CA GLU A 218 -13.40 7.03 -12.28
C GLU A 218 -12.21 6.79 -13.19
N VAL A 219 -11.26 7.72 -13.20
CA VAL A 219 -10.03 7.63 -14.00
C VAL A 219 -9.17 6.45 -13.53
N GLU A 220 -9.01 6.28 -12.22
CA GLU A 220 -8.26 5.15 -11.65
C GLU A 220 -8.92 3.80 -11.98
N ARG A 221 -10.26 3.70 -11.86
CA ARG A 221 -11.01 2.49 -12.27
C ARG A 221 -10.85 2.17 -13.75
N PHE A 222 -10.86 3.19 -14.61
CA PHE A 222 -10.65 3.02 -16.04
C PHE A 222 -9.26 2.43 -16.33
N TYR A 223 -8.20 3.05 -15.83
CA TYR A 223 -6.84 2.59 -16.10
C TYR A 223 -6.53 1.24 -15.43
N ASP A 224 -7.08 0.97 -14.25
CA ASP A 224 -6.93 -0.33 -13.60
C ASP A 224 -7.56 -1.46 -14.42
N PHE A 225 -8.78 -1.24 -14.93
CA PHE A 225 -9.47 -2.18 -15.80
C PHE A 225 -8.67 -2.47 -17.07
N TRP A 226 -8.20 -1.42 -17.75
CA TRP A 226 -7.50 -1.57 -19.03
C TRP A 226 -6.07 -2.10 -18.89
N LEU A 227 -5.42 -1.86 -17.74
CA LEU A 227 -4.13 -2.47 -17.41
C LEU A 227 -4.25 -3.98 -17.19
N HIS A 228 -5.38 -4.43 -16.63
CA HIS A 228 -5.73 -5.84 -16.42
C HIS A 228 -6.78 -6.33 -17.43
N PHE A 229 -6.74 -5.78 -18.65
CA PHE A 229 -7.68 -6.12 -19.69
C PHE A 229 -7.52 -7.57 -20.12
N GLU A 230 -8.61 -8.32 -20.05
CA GLU A 230 -8.66 -9.71 -20.46
C GLU A 230 -9.55 -9.83 -21.69
N SER A 231 -8.91 -10.06 -22.84
CA SER A 231 -9.59 -10.26 -24.12
C SER A 231 -10.10 -11.68 -24.26
N TRP A 232 -11.31 -11.86 -24.80
CA TRP A 232 -11.80 -13.15 -25.28
C TRP A 232 -11.36 -13.48 -26.71
N ARG A 233 -10.68 -12.56 -27.42
CA ARG A 233 -10.21 -12.82 -28.80
C ARG A 233 -9.43 -14.12 -28.87
N GLU A 234 -9.76 -14.90 -29.89
CA GLU A 234 -9.14 -16.17 -30.22
C GLU A 234 -8.92 -16.24 -31.72
N PHE A 235 -7.78 -16.75 -32.16
CA PHE A 235 -7.34 -16.63 -33.56
C PHE A 235 -7.37 -17.97 -34.30
N SER A 236 -8.19 -18.92 -33.86
CA SER A 236 -8.30 -20.24 -34.51
C SER A 236 -8.88 -20.18 -35.92
N TYR A 237 -9.58 -19.11 -36.29
CA TYR A 237 -10.04 -18.91 -37.67
C TYR A 237 -8.87 -18.82 -38.67
N LEU A 238 -7.72 -18.31 -38.22
CA LEU A 238 -6.50 -18.15 -39.00
C LEU A 238 -5.59 -19.39 -38.97
N ASP A 239 -6.03 -20.50 -38.38
CA ASP A 239 -5.27 -21.75 -38.39
C ASP A 239 -5.10 -22.25 -39.84
N GLU A 240 -3.86 -22.45 -40.28
CA GLU A 240 -3.56 -22.78 -41.68
C GLU A 240 -4.01 -24.19 -42.06
N GLU A 241 -3.81 -25.16 -41.17
CA GLU A 241 -4.15 -26.56 -41.38
C GLU A 241 -5.17 -27.02 -40.34
N ASP A 242 -6.18 -27.76 -40.79
CA ASP A 242 -7.12 -28.41 -39.88
C ASP A 242 -6.45 -29.65 -39.29
N SER A 243 -6.38 -29.72 -37.95
CA SER A 243 -5.76 -30.84 -37.25
C SER A 243 -6.48 -32.17 -37.51
N SER A 244 -7.71 -32.16 -38.02
CA SER A 244 -8.40 -33.38 -38.45
C SER A 244 -7.83 -34.00 -39.73
N ARG A 245 -7.05 -33.24 -40.53
CA ARG A 245 -6.49 -33.70 -41.82
C ARG A 245 -5.23 -34.56 -41.67
N GLY A 246 -4.59 -34.56 -40.50
CA GLY A 246 -3.44 -35.41 -40.24
C GLY A 246 -3.80 -36.90 -40.30
N GLU A 247 -2.97 -37.68 -40.99
CA GLU A 247 -3.14 -39.11 -41.21
C GLU A 247 -2.92 -39.88 -39.91
N ASP A 248 -1.86 -39.54 -39.17
CA ASP A 248 -1.51 -40.16 -37.90
C ASP A 248 -1.68 -39.23 -36.69
N ARG A 249 -1.83 -39.83 -35.49
CA ARG A 249 -1.91 -39.12 -34.21
C ARG A 249 -0.74 -38.17 -33.98
N TYR A 250 0.47 -38.54 -34.43
CA TYR A 250 1.63 -37.66 -34.31
C TYR A 250 1.45 -36.41 -35.16
N GLU A 251 1.07 -36.58 -36.43
CA GLU A 251 0.85 -35.47 -37.36
C GLU A 251 -0.24 -34.51 -36.86
N ARG A 252 -1.39 -35.02 -36.39
CA ARG A 252 -2.45 -34.17 -35.81
C ARG A 252 -1.96 -33.32 -34.63
N ARG A 253 -1.04 -33.87 -33.81
CA ARG A 253 -0.43 -33.14 -32.69
C ARG A 253 0.57 -32.08 -33.15
N GLU A 254 1.34 -32.36 -34.19
CA GLU A 254 2.26 -31.39 -34.78
C GLU A 254 1.49 -30.20 -35.37
N ILE A 255 0.41 -30.48 -36.13
CA ILE A 255 -0.47 -29.45 -36.69
C ILE A 255 -1.06 -28.58 -35.58
N GLU A 256 -1.67 -29.18 -34.56
CA GLU A 256 -2.24 -28.43 -33.43
C GLU A 256 -1.18 -27.62 -32.67
N ARG A 257 0.05 -28.14 -32.54
CA ARG A 257 1.15 -27.41 -31.91
C ARG A 257 1.56 -26.21 -32.76
N ALA A 258 1.71 -26.39 -34.07
CA ALA A 258 2.06 -25.32 -35.00
C ALA A 258 0.99 -24.20 -34.99
N ASN A 259 -0.29 -24.57 -35.08
CA ASN A 259 -1.42 -23.66 -34.99
C ASN A 259 -1.45 -22.93 -33.64
N LYS A 260 -1.27 -23.65 -32.53
CA LYS A 260 -1.18 -23.04 -31.19
C LYS A 260 -0.07 -21.99 -31.12
N VAL A 261 1.11 -22.27 -31.66
CA VAL A 261 2.22 -21.30 -31.68
C VAL A 261 1.84 -20.04 -32.47
N LYS A 262 1.15 -20.18 -33.62
CA LYS A 262 0.65 -19.04 -34.42
C LYS A 262 -0.43 -18.24 -33.67
N ARG A 263 -1.42 -18.91 -33.07
CA ARG A 263 -2.45 -18.27 -32.24
C ARG A 263 -1.84 -17.53 -31.05
N ASP A 264 -0.89 -18.14 -30.35
CA ASP A 264 -0.21 -17.51 -29.22
C ASP A 264 0.63 -16.30 -29.64
N LYS A 265 1.19 -16.31 -30.87
CA LYS A 265 1.88 -15.15 -31.44
C LYS A 265 0.91 -14.00 -31.70
N LEU A 266 -0.23 -14.26 -32.36
CA LEU A 266 -1.27 -13.26 -32.64
C LEU A 266 -1.87 -12.69 -31.34
N LYS A 267 -2.13 -13.53 -30.34
CA LYS A 267 -2.57 -13.09 -29.00
C LYS A 267 -1.55 -12.15 -28.35
N LYS A 268 -0.25 -12.49 -28.42
CA LYS A 268 0.81 -11.62 -27.88
C LYS A 268 0.87 -10.29 -28.62
N GLU A 269 0.66 -10.28 -29.94
CA GLU A 269 0.61 -9.05 -30.75
C GLU A 269 -0.61 -8.20 -30.37
N ASP A 270 -1.79 -8.78 -30.20
CA ASP A 270 -2.99 -8.07 -29.74
C ASP A 270 -2.86 -7.53 -28.31
N THR A 271 -2.32 -8.31 -27.36
CA THR A 271 -2.04 -7.81 -26.01
C THR A 271 -1.06 -6.62 -26.03
N LYS A 272 -0.02 -6.68 -26.87
CA LYS A 272 0.94 -5.58 -27.05
C LYS A 272 0.28 -4.36 -27.70
N ARG A 273 -0.63 -4.58 -28.65
CA ARG A 273 -1.44 -3.54 -29.29
C ARG A 273 -2.26 -2.82 -28.23
N ILE A 274 -3.10 -3.53 -27.46
CA ILE A 274 -3.89 -2.92 -26.36
C ILE A 274 -3.00 -2.24 -25.31
N SER A 275 -1.89 -2.86 -24.90
CA SER A 275 -0.95 -2.22 -23.96
C SER A 275 -0.38 -0.91 -24.51
N THR A 276 -0.08 -0.85 -25.81
CA THR A 276 0.38 0.38 -26.48
C THR A 276 -0.71 1.45 -26.47
N LEU A 277 -1.97 1.09 -26.70
CA LEU A 277 -3.10 2.01 -26.62
C LEU A 277 -3.23 2.62 -25.21
N VAL A 278 -3.15 1.77 -24.17
CA VAL A 278 -3.23 2.21 -22.78
C VAL A 278 -2.05 3.10 -22.39
N GLU A 279 -0.83 2.75 -22.81
CA GLU A 279 0.37 3.58 -22.61
C GLU A 279 0.21 4.98 -23.23
N ILE A 280 -0.25 5.04 -24.49
CA ILE A 280 -0.45 6.31 -25.20
C ILE A 280 -1.50 7.15 -24.47
N ALA A 281 -2.62 6.54 -24.08
CA ALA A 281 -3.66 7.22 -23.31
C ALA A 281 -3.12 7.76 -21.99
N TYR A 282 -2.41 6.93 -21.22
CA TYR A 282 -1.88 7.30 -19.90
C TYR A 282 -0.88 8.45 -19.97
N ASN A 283 -0.02 8.48 -20.99
CA ASN A 283 0.99 9.51 -21.14
C ASN A 283 0.42 10.84 -21.62
N LYS A 284 -0.71 10.83 -22.33
CA LYS A 284 -1.33 12.01 -22.92
C LYS A 284 -2.49 12.58 -22.12
N ASP A 285 -3.02 11.83 -21.14
CA ASP A 285 -4.17 12.27 -20.35
C ASP A 285 -3.83 13.47 -19.45
N PRO A 286 -4.48 14.64 -19.66
CA PRO A 286 -4.23 15.83 -18.85
C PRO A 286 -4.65 15.65 -17.37
N ARG A 287 -5.66 14.82 -17.08
CA ARG A 287 -6.17 14.61 -15.71
C ARG A 287 -5.11 13.97 -14.82
N LEU A 288 -4.36 13.01 -15.37
CA LEU A 288 -3.28 12.34 -14.65
C LEU A 288 -2.12 13.29 -14.32
N ALA A 289 -1.85 14.27 -15.19
CA ALA A 289 -0.85 15.30 -14.90
C ALA A 289 -1.30 16.16 -13.70
N ILE A 290 -2.57 16.58 -13.68
CA ILE A 290 -3.17 17.33 -12.57
C ILE A 290 -3.10 16.53 -11.27
N PHE A 291 -3.54 15.26 -11.26
CA PHE A 291 -3.49 14.42 -10.06
C PHE A 291 -2.05 14.20 -9.56
N LYS A 292 -1.09 14.05 -10.47
CA LYS A 292 0.34 13.94 -10.11
C LYS A 292 0.88 15.22 -9.47
N GLU A 293 0.45 16.39 -9.93
CA GLU A 293 0.83 17.68 -9.33
C GLU A 293 0.17 17.87 -7.96
N GLU A 294 -1.11 17.54 -7.83
CA GLU A 294 -1.82 17.56 -6.55
C GLU A 294 -1.17 16.64 -5.50
N ASP A 295 -0.80 15.42 -5.89
CA ASP A 295 -0.12 14.47 -5.00
C ASP A 295 1.27 14.96 -4.59
N LYS A 296 2.01 15.60 -5.51
CA LYS A 296 3.28 16.26 -5.18
C LYS A 296 3.09 17.39 -4.19
N LYS A 297 2.07 18.23 -4.40
CA LYS A 297 1.75 19.37 -3.52
C LYS A 297 1.34 18.90 -2.13
N LYS A 298 0.40 17.96 -2.01
CA LYS A 298 -0.01 17.34 -0.72
C LYS A 298 1.19 16.76 0.03
N LYS A 299 2.09 16.08 -0.68
CA LYS A 299 3.32 15.52 -0.09
C LYS A 299 4.32 16.59 0.35
N GLN A 300 4.42 17.70 -0.36
CA GLN A 300 5.27 18.82 0.05
C GLN A 300 4.70 19.51 1.28
N GLU A 301 3.40 19.78 1.30
CA GLU A 301 2.69 20.34 2.45
C GLU A 301 2.81 19.45 3.68
N GLU A 302 2.68 18.13 3.54
CA GLU A 302 2.89 17.18 4.64
C GLU A 302 4.32 17.21 5.18
N LYS A 303 5.34 17.29 4.30
CA LYS A 303 6.75 17.42 4.70
C LYS A 303 7.00 18.74 5.43
N GLU A 304 6.44 19.85 4.95
CA GLU A 304 6.55 21.16 5.57
C GLU A 304 5.85 21.18 6.94
N ARG A 305 4.66 20.59 7.05
CA ARG A 305 3.94 20.41 8.32
C ARG A 305 4.79 19.63 9.31
N ARG A 306 5.35 18.48 8.90
CA ARG A 306 6.24 17.65 9.73
C ARG A 306 7.51 18.40 10.15
N LYS A 307 8.06 19.24 9.27
CA LYS A 307 9.23 20.08 9.58
C LYS A 307 8.88 21.15 10.61
N ARG A 308 7.75 21.85 10.46
CA ARG A 308 7.26 22.85 11.42
C ARG A 308 6.96 22.25 12.79
N GLU A 309 6.33 21.07 12.83
CA GLU A 309 6.09 20.34 14.09
C GLU A 309 7.39 19.92 14.77
N ALA A 310 8.37 19.43 14.00
CA ALA A 310 9.69 19.07 14.54
C ALA A 310 10.47 20.29 15.03
N GLU A 311 10.35 21.43 14.35
CA GLU A 311 10.98 22.70 14.74
C GLU A 311 10.36 23.26 16.02
N LYS A 312 9.03 23.31 16.13
CA LYS A 312 8.33 23.67 17.36
C LYS A 312 8.72 22.78 18.53
N LYS A 313 8.80 21.46 18.33
CA LYS A 313 9.23 20.53 19.40
C LYS A 313 10.68 20.77 19.83
N ARG A 314 11.58 21.12 18.90
CA ARG A 314 12.97 21.48 19.21
C ARG A 314 13.06 22.81 19.96
N GLU A 315 12.26 23.80 19.57
CA GLU A 315 12.17 25.09 20.25
C GLU A 315 11.62 24.93 21.67
N GLU A 316 10.53 24.16 21.85
CA GLU A 316 9.99 23.83 23.17
C GLU A 316 11.02 23.08 24.04
N GLN A 317 11.78 22.15 23.48
CA GLN A 317 12.87 21.47 24.20
C GLN A 317 13.99 22.43 24.61
N ARG A 318 14.37 23.36 23.72
CA ARG A 318 15.36 24.41 24.02
C ARG A 318 14.87 25.33 25.14
N LEU A 319 13.62 25.77 25.07
CA LEU A 319 13.02 26.65 26.08
C LEU A 319 12.89 25.95 27.44
N LYS A 320 12.53 24.65 27.46
CA LYS A 320 12.51 23.84 28.68
C LYS A 320 13.90 23.66 29.27
N PHE A 321 14.89 23.34 28.44
CA PHE A 321 16.28 23.20 28.89
C PHE A 321 16.84 24.52 29.43
N GLU A 322 16.56 25.64 28.76
CA GLU A 322 16.95 26.97 29.24
C GLU A 322 16.28 27.33 30.57
N ALA A 323 14.99 27.02 30.73
CA ALA A 323 14.27 27.20 31.99
C ALA A 323 14.87 26.34 33.12
N GLU A 324 15.21 25.08 32.84
CA GLU A 324 15.82 24.16 33.80
C GLU A 324 17.23 24.63 34.22
N CYS A 325 18.06 25.07 33.28
CA CYS A 325 19.36 25.67 33.60
C CYS A 325 19.23 26.96 34.43
N ALA A 326 18.26 27.82 34.12
CA ALA A 326 18.01 29.04 34.88
C ALA A 326 17.54 28.74 36.31
N GLU A 327 16.70 27.72 36.48
CA GLU A 327 16.23 27.26 37.79
C GLU A 327 17.37 26.62 38.61
N PHE A 328 18.18 25.76 37.99
CA PHE A 328 19.36 25.18 38.64
C PHE A 328 20.33 26.25 39.12
N LYS A 329 20.59 27.28 38.30
CA LYS A 329 21.45 28.41 38.68
C LYS A 329 20.88 29.21 39.86
N ARG A 330 19.56 29.44 39.90
CA ARG A 330 18.89 30.09 41.05
C ARG A 330 19.03 29.27 42.33
N GLN A 331 18.84 27.95 42.25
CA GLN A 331 19.00 27.06 43.41
C GLN A 331 20.45 27.04 43.91
N GLU A 332 21.44 27.03 43.00
CA GLU A 332 22.86 27.09 43.38
C GLU A 332 23.23 28.42 44.06
N GLU A 333 22.74 29.55 43.54
CA GLU A 333 22.92 30.87 44.14
C GLU A 333 22.26 30.96 45.53
N GLU A 334 21.07 30.40 45.70
CA GLU A 334 20.40 30.35 47.01
C GLU A 334 21.14 29.44 48.00
N ARG A 335 21.64 28.28 47.55
CA ARG A 335 22.44 27.37 48.38
C ARG A 335 23.74 28.04 48.83
N LYS A 336 24.45 28.72 47.92
CA LYS A 336 25.64 29.52 48.27
C LYS A 336 25.32 30.61 49.29
N ARG A 337 24.20 31.32 49.15
CA ARG A 337 23.78 32.32 50.16
C ARG A 337 23.52 31.71 51.52
N LYS A 338 22.84 30.56 51.59
CA LYS A 338 22.61 29.83 52.84
C LYS A 338 23.91 29.34 53.47
N GLU A 339 24.81 28.76 52.66
CA GLU A 339 26.14 28.32 53.12
C GLU A 339 27.00 29.50 53.61
N GLU A 340 26.94 30.66 52.95
CA GLU A 340 27.62 31.89 53.41
C GLU A 340 27.03 32.44 54.70
N GLU A 341 25.71 32.39 54.86
CA GLU A 341 25.01 32.83 56.06
C GLU A 341 25.29 31.89 57.25
N GLU A 342 25.27 30.57 57.01
CA GLU A 342 25.61 29.54 57.99
C GLU A 342 27.09 29.59 58.37
N ASN A 343 28.01 29.80 57.42
CA ASN A 343 29.41 30.03 57.74
C ASN A 343 29.64 31.31 58.54
N LYS A 344 28.89 32.38 58.26
CA LYS A 344 28.92 33.60 59.08
C LYS A 344 28.40 33.36 60.49
N SER A 345 27.31 32.60 60.67
CA SER A 345 26.80 32.28 62.01
C SER A 345 27.75 31.38 62.78
N LEU A 346 28.30 30.34 62.14
CA LEU A 346 29.31 29.45 62.74
C LEU A 346 30.60 30.19 63.10
N ALA A 347 31.04 31.14 62.27
CA ALA A 347 32.19 32.00 62.59
C ALA A 347 31.88 32.93 63.78
N ALA A 348 30.67 33.48 63.86
CA ALA A 348 30.23 34.31 64.99
C ALA A 348 30.13 33.49 66.29
N GLU A 349 29.68 32.24 66.22
CA GLU A 349 29.59 31.32 67.36
C GLU A 349 30.96 30.83 67.82
N LYS A 350 31.88 30.50 66.90
CA LYS A 350 33.28 30.21 67.21
C LYS A 350 33.96 31.41 67.87
N ALA A 351 33.73 32.64 67.38
CA ALA A 351 34.27 33.85 68.00
C ALA A 351 33.72 34.12 69.41
N LYS A 352 32.48 33.68 69.71
CA LYS A 352 31.92 33.72 71.07
C LYS A 352 32.54 32.65 71.97
N ASN A 353 32.64 31.40 71.51
CA ASN A 353 33.23 30.30 72.28
C ASN A 353 34.74 30.50 72.52
N GLU A 354 35.47 31.09 71.57
CA GLU A 354 36.87 31.47 71.77
C GLU A 354 37.01 32.57 72.84
N LYS A 355 36.13 33.58 72.85
CA LYS A 355 36.08 34.59 73.93
C LYS A 355 35.75 33.98 75.30
N GLU A 356 34.86 32.99 75.36
CA GLU A 356 34.51 32.30 76.61
C GLU A 356 35.63 31.37 77.11
N SER A 357 36.33 30.66 76.21
CA SER A 357 37.44 29.76 76.57
C SER A 357 38.73 30.51 76.97
N LEU A 358 39.00 31.69 76.40
CA LEU A 358 40.13 32.54 76.82
C LEU A 358 39.91 33.18 78.20
N SER A 359 38.65 33.42 78.60
CA SER A 359 38.33 34.01 79.90
C SER A 359 38.50 33.03 81.06
N SER A 360 38.34 31.73 80.86
CA SER A 360 38.44 30.71 81.92
C SER A 360 39.86 30.12 82.09
N SER A 361 40.74 30.30 81.11
CA SER A 361 42.11 29.75 81.11
C SER A 361 43.21 30.76 81.45
N ALA A 362 42.88 32.03 81.72
CA ALA A 362 43.87 33.04 82.07
C ALA A 362 44.48 32.76 83.47
N TRP A 363 45.81 32.74 83.56
CA TRP A 363 46.53 32.65 84.83
C TRP A 363 46.70 34.05 85.41
N THR A 364 46.23 34.25 86.63
CA THR A 364 46.39 35.53 87.32
C THR A 364 47.82 35.69 87.86
N SER A 365 48.33 36.92 87.98
CA SER A 365 49.67 37.17 88.50
C SER A 365 49.89 36.57 89.90
N GLU A 366 48.86 36.55 90.75
CA GLU A 366 48.91 35.92 92.08
C GLU A 366 49.13 34.39 91.99
N GLU A 367 48.42 33.69 91.09
CA GLU A 367 48.59 32.25 90.89
C GLU A 367 49.99 31.90 90.36
N ILE A 368 50.56 32.78 89.51
CA ILE A 368 51.92 32.61 88.97
C ILE A 368 52.96 32.74 90.08
N GLU A 369 52.81 33.72 90.98
CA GLU A 369 53.70 33.88 92.13
C GLU A 369 53.61 32.68 93.08
N LEU A 370 52.41 32.19 93.36
CA LEU A 370 52.19 30.98 94.15
C LEU A 370 52.81 29.75 93.51
N LEU A 371 52.73 29.62 92.17
CA LEU A 371 53.38 28.55 91.41
C LEU A 371 54.91 28.62 91.54
N VAL A 372 55.51 29.79 91.39
CA VAL A 372 56.97 30.00 91.57
C VAL A 372 57.39 29.66 93.00
N LYS A 373 56.59 30.04 93.99
CA LYS A 373 56.86 29.74 95.39
C LYS A 373 56.76 28.24 95.68
N ALA A 374 55.70 27.58 95.23
CA ALA A 374 55.47 26.14 95.39
C ALA A 374 56.56 25.30 94.73
N THR A 375 57.02 25.69 93.54
CA THR A 375 58.07 24.97 92.81
C THR A 375 59.45 25.08 93.44
N ARG A 376 59.73 26.16 94.20
CA ARG A 376 60.93 26.32 95.02
C ARG A 376 60.86 25.55 96.34
N LEU A 377 59.68 25.53 96.97
CA LEU A 377 59.43 24.79 98.22
C LEU A 377 59.51 23.28 98.03
N MET A 378 59.20 22.78 96.83
CA MET A 378 59.15 21.35 96.52
C MET A 378 60.29 20.96 95.54
N PRO A 379 61.41 20.39 96.03
CA PRO A 379 62.55 20.00 95.22
C PRO A 379 62.22 18.91 94.18
N PRO A 380 62.95 18.84 93.06
CA PRO A 380 62.75 17.79 92.06
C PRO A 380 63.16 16.42 92.60
N GLY A 381 62.32 15.39 92.42
CA GLY A 381 62.66 14.02 92.80
C GLY A 381 61.49 13.03 92.91
N THR A 382 60.24 13.51 92.98
CA THR A 382 59.04 12.66 93.13
C THR A 382 58.01 12.92 92.03
N SER A 383 57.32 11.85 91.58
CA SER A 383 56.24 11.93 90.58
C SER A 383 55.05 12.77 91.04
N GLU A 384 54.83 12.86 92.36
CA GLU A 384 53.73 13.63 92.95
C GLU A 384 54.02 15.13 93.07
N ARG A 385 55.21 15.60 92.66
CA ARG A 385 55.63 17.00 92.79
C ARG A 385 54.60 17.97 92.20
N TRP A 386 54.15 17.73 90.97
CA TRP A 386 53.25 18.66 90.28
C TRP A 386 51.84 18.66 90.85
N ARG A 387 51.40 17.54 91.42
CA ARG A 387 50.13 17.46 92.14
C ARG A 387 50.19 18.28 93.41
N GLN A 388 51.26 18.14 94.20
CA GLN A 388 51.49 18.94 95.41
C GLN A 388 51.61 20.44 95.11
N VAL A 389 52.23 20.81 93.98
CA VAL A 389 52.29 22.19 93.51
C VAL A 389 50.89 22.72 93.14
N ALA A 390 50.07 21.93 92.44
CA ALA A 390 48.69 22.31 92.12
C ALA A 390 47.81 22.48 93.37
N ASP A 391 47.92 21.54 94.32
CA ASP A 391 47.22 21.58 95.60
C ASP A 391 47.65 22.80 96.42
N TYR A 392 48.95 23.12 96.47
CA TYR A 392 49.47 24.32 97.13
C TYR A 392 48.87 25.60 96.55
N ILE A 393 48.85 25.75 95.22
CA ILE A 393 48.25 26.91 94.56
C ILE A 393 46.75 27.01 94.89
N ASN A 394 46.04 25.87 94.85
CA ASN A 394 44.61 25.81 95.16
C ASN A 394 44.25 26.13 96.61
N ILE A 395 45.12 25.77 97.55
CA ILE A 395 44.95 26.05 98.98
C ILE A 395 45.23 27.53 99.28
N HIS A 396 46.28 28.09 98.67
CA HIS A 396 46.78 29.42 99.00
C HIS A 396 46.24 30.57 98.15
N LYS A 397 45.55 30.27 97.03
CA LYS A 397 44.84 31.30 96.27
C LYS A 397 43.61 31.80 97.03
N LYS A 398 43.29 33.08 96.85
CA LYS A 398 42.15 33.74 97.51
C LYS A 398 40.82 33.31 96.89
N ASP A 399 40.77 33.21 95.56
CA ASP A 399 39.58 32.79 94.83
C ASP A 399 39.59 31.27 94.58
N LYS A 400 38.69 30.56 95.25
CA LYS A 400 38.56 29.10 95.16
C LYS A 400 37.62 28.65 94.03
N SER A 401 37.07 29.57 93.24
CA SER A 401 36.05 29.26 92.24
C SER A 401 36.53 28.37 91.08
N ILE A 402 37.82 28.39 90.73
CA ILE A 402 38.39 27.62 89.61
C ILE A 402 39.54 26.76 90.12
N MET A 403 39.34 25.46 90.37
CA MET A 403 40.41 24.55 90.81
C MET A 403 41.44 24.29 89.68
N ARG A 404 42.73 24.54 89.94
CA ARG A 404 43.81 24.21 89.01
C ARG A 404 44.21 22.76 89.17
N SER A 405 44.12 21.97 88.11
CA SER A 405 44.55 20.57 88.14
C SER A 405 46.07 20.45 87.89
N THR A 406 46.63 19.28 88.21
CA THR A 406 48.01 18.93 87.83
C THR A 406 48.26 19.11 86.33
N LYS A 407 47.25 18.86 85.48
CA LYS A 407 47.33 19.06 84.03
C LYS A 407 47.43 20.53 83.66
N ASP A 408 46.75 21.43 84.38
CA ASP A 408 46.79 22.87 84.11
C ASP A 408 48.15 23.48 84.47
N VAL A 409 48.72 23.08 85.60
CA VAL A 409 50.07 23.49 86.03
C VAL A 409 51.13 23.03 85.02
N LEU A 410 51.06 21.76 84.62
CA LEU A 410 51.95 21.20 83.60
C LEU A 410 51.77 21.88 82.24
N LYS A 411 50.53 22.17 81.84
CA LYS A 411 50.21 22.90 80.61
C LYS A 411 50.80 24.31 80.62
N TYR A 412 50.62 25.06 81.71
CA TYR A 412 51.18 26.41 81.86
C TYR A 412 52.71 26.42 81.78
N ILE A 413 53.37 25.48 82.47
CA ILE A 413 54.83 25.36 82.43
C ILE A 413 55.31 24.94 81.05
N LYS A 414 54.62 23.99 80.39
CA LYS A 414 54.95 23.54 79.04
C LYS A 414 54.76 24.66 78.01
N GLU A 415 53.67 25.41 78.06
CA GLU A 415 53.40 26.56 77.19
C GLU A 415 54.42 27.70 77.40
N LYS A 416 54.84 27.95 78.64
CA LYS A 416 55.89 28.95 78.94
C LYS A 416 57.33 28.44 78.73
N SER A 417 57.53 27.13 78.60
CA SER A 417 58.83 26.47 78.38
C SER A 417 59.13 26.22 76.89
N VAL A 418 58.22 26.55 75.98
CA VAL A 418 58.36 26.28 74.54
C VAL A 418 58.68 27.58 73.80
N GLN A 419 59.96 27.77 73.46
CA GLN A 419 60.39 28.54 72.29
C GLN A 419 60.60 27.54 71.13
N PRO A 420 59.88 27.70 70.01
CA PRO A 420 60.40 27.24 68.72
C PRO A 420 59.97 28.22 67.59
N THR A 421 60.89 28.86 66.88
CA THR A 421 61.59 28.34 65.68
C THR A 421 60.68 27.64 64.68
N ALA A 422 60.63 28.25 63.50
CA ALA A 422 59.86 27.89 62.32
C ALA A 422 60.34 26.63 61.57
N LYS A 423 59.53 26.30 60.55
CA LYS A 423 59.76 25.45 59.35
C LYS A 423 59.32 24.00 59.51
N ASN A 424 58.90 23.28 58.47
CA ASN A 424 58.35 23.52 57.13
C ASN A 424 58.09 22.10 56.58
N SER A 425 57.19 22.00 55.59
CA SER A 425 57.11 20.92 54.60
C SER A 425 56.74 19.50 55.07
N GLN A 426 55.73 18.90 54.44
CA GLN A 426 55.94 18.06 53.25
C GLN A 426 54.62 17.42 52.76
N ASN A 427 54.58 17.25 51.44
CA ASN A 427 53.68 16.45 50.61
C ASN A 427 53.09 15.20 51.26
N LEU A 428 51.86 14.85 50.87
CA LEU A 428 51.54 13.44 50.57
C LEU A 428 50.46 13.36 49.47
N VAL A 429 50.87 12.74 48.37
CA VAL A 429 50.03 12.19 47.30
C VAL A 429 49.35 10.93 47.86
N THR A 430 48.03 10.81 47.71
CA THR A 430 47.32 9.53 47.83
C THR A 430 46.59 9.18 46.55
N LYS A 431 46.80 7.93 46.17
CA LYS A 431 46.22 7.19 45.05
C LYS A 431 44.69 7.16 45.16
N GLU A 432 44.03 7.33 44.02
CA GLU A 432 42.66 6.83 43.82
C GLU A 432 42.72 5.47 43.12
N GLU A 433 42.18 4.46 43.80
CA GLU A 433 41.78 3.18 43.25
C GLU A 433 40.36 3.33 42.69
N THR A 434 40.15 3.07 41.40
CA THR A 434 38.81 2.88 40.85
C THR A 434 38.55 1.39 40.66
N ASN A 435 37.72 0.85 41.55
CA ASN A 435 37.14 -0.48 41.47
C ASN A 435 36.18 -0.59 40.28
N HIS A 436 36.31 -1.72 39.58
CA HIS A 436 35.31 -2.28 38.69
C HIS A 436 33.96 -2.46 39.40
N THR A 437 32.88 -2.03 38.76
CA THR A 437 31.56 -2.66 38.93
C THR A 437 30.89 -2.80 37.56
N GLU A 438 30.74 -4.04 37.14
CA GLU A 438 29.94 -4.45 35.99
C GLU A 438 28.45 -4.26 36.31
N ALA A 439 27.77 -3.43 35.52
CA ALA A 439 26.32 -3.46 35.40
C ALA A 439 25.97 -3.85 33.96
N LYS A 440 25.35 -5.02 33.79
CA LYS A 440 24.69 -5.44 32.55
C LYS A 440 23.66 -4.40 32.15
N ILE A 441 23.93 -3.69 31.05
CA ILE A 441 22.93 -2.92 30.31
C ILE A 441 22.47 -3.82 29.16
N ASP A 442 21.32 -4.44 29.33
CA ASP A 442 20.56 -5.07 28.25
C ASP A 442 19.83 -3.95 27.51
N SER A 443 20.43 -3.41 26.44
CA SER A 443 19.77 -2.42 25.57
C SER A 443 19.72 -2.92 24.13
N ASP A 444 18.50 -3.28 23.70
CA ASP A 444 18.12 -3.75 22.37
C ASP A 444 18.02 -2.57 21.37
N ASP A 445 18.91 -1.58 21.47
CA ASP A 445 18.91 -0.36 20.64
C ASP A 445 20.00 -0.42 19.55
N TRP A 446 19.55 -0.40 18.29
CA TRP A 446 20.40 -0.35 17.11
C TRP A 446 20.81 1.10 16.82
N THR A 447 22.11 1.40 16.83
CA THR A 447 22.60 2.73 16.42
C THR A 447 22.53 2.91 14.90
N ASN A 448 22.51 4.16 14.43
CA ASN A 448 22.50 4.48 13.00
C ASN A 448 23.72 3.90 12.25
N GLU A 449 24.86 3.82 12.92
CA GLU A 449 26.10 3.25 12.36
C GLU A 449 25.98 1.73 12.19
N GLN A 450 25.46 1.04 13.21
CA GLN A 450 25.19 -0.40 13.17
C GLN A 450 24.16 -0.76 12.09
N GLN A 451 23.10 0.04 11.95
CA GLN A 451 22.09 -0.13 10.92
C GLN A 451 22.67 0.05 9.52
N LYS A 452 23.54 1.06 9.31
CA LYS A 452 24.21 1.29 8.03
C LYS A 452 25.19 0.17 7.69
N ALA A 453 25.90 -0.38 8.68
CA ALA A 453 26.77 -1.54 8.50
C ALA A 453 25.97 -2.79 8.09
N LEU A 454 24.83 -3.04 8.73
CA LEU A 454 23.92 -4.14 8.39
C LEU A 454 23.37 -4.02 6.96
N GLU A 455 22.92 -2.83 6.55
CA GLU A 455 22.41 -2.60 5.20
C GLU A 455 23.49 -2.73 4.12
N THR A 456 24.72 -2.31 4.43
CA THR A 456 25.87 -2.45 3.53
C THR A 456 26.24 -3.93 3.36
N ALA A 457 26.29 -4.69 4.47
CA ALA A 457 26.54 -6.13 4.44
C ALA A 457 25.44 -6.91 3.70
N LEU A 458 24.16 -6.55 3.89
CA LEU A 458 23.03 -7.17 3.20
C LEU A 458 23.03 -6.94 1.68
N ARG A 459 23.65 -5.86 1.21
CA ARG A 459 23.86 -5.60 -0.23
C ARG A 459 25.07 -6.35 -0.79
N ALA A 460 26.09 -6.56 0.03
CA ALA A 460 27.31 -7.26 -0.36
C ALA A 460 27.12 -8.79 -0.44
N PHE A 461 26.31 -9.38 0.45
CA PHE A 461 26.09 -10.83 0.52
C PHE A 461 24.70 -11.23 0.03
N SER A 462 24.68 -12.10 -1.00
CA SER A 462 23.48 -12.53 -1.69
C SER A 462 22.71 -13.60 -0.90
N ALA A 463 21.42 -13.76 -1.20
CA ALA A 463 20.57 -14.77 -0.55
C ALA A 463 20.95 -16.23 -0.89
N LYS A 464 21.82 -16.44 -1.87
CA LYS A 464 22.28 -17.77 -2.31
C LYS A 464 23.52 -18.28 -1.54
N ASP A 465 24.12 -17.46 -0.69
CA ASP A 465 25.31 -17.83 0.07
C ASP A 465 24.92 -18.62 1.33
N GLU A 466 25.45 -19.84 1.53
CA GLU A 466 25.12 -20.71 2.69
C GLU A 466 25.54 -20.08 4.04
N ASP A 467 26.69 -19.39 4.08
CA ASP A 467 27.20 -18.69 5.28
C ASP A 467 26.89 -17.20 5.31
N ARG A 468 25.84 -16.77 4.60
CA ARG A 468 25.48 -15.34 4.45
C ARG A 468 25.43 -14.61 5.79
N TRP A 469 24.79 -15.22 6.77
CA TRP A 469 24.51 -14.58 8.06
C TRP A 469 25.74 -14.49 8.97
N ASP A 470 26.68 -15.42 8.84
CA ASP A 470 27.97 -15.37 9.55
C ASP A 470 28.85 -14.26 8.97
N LYS A 471 28.88 -14.11 7.63
CA LYS A 471 29.56 -13.00 6.94
C LYS A 471 28.95 -11.64 7.28
N ILE A 472 27.62 -11.55 7.39
CA ILE A 472 26.92 -10.33 7.80
C ILE A 472 27.24 -9.97 9.25
N ALA A 473 27.23 -10.94 10.17
CA ALA A 473 27.57 -10.70 11.57
C ALA A 473 29.01 -10.20 11.71
N ASN A 474 29.96 -10.82 10.99
CA ASN A 474 31.36 -10.39 10.97
C ASN A 474 31.53 -8.97 10.40
N ALA A 475 30.76 -8.60 9.37
CA ALA A 475 30.79 -7.26 8.79
C ALA A 475 30.17 -6.16 9.69
N VAL A 476 29.20 -6.53 10.54
CA VAL A 476 28.61 -5.61 11.54
C VAL A 476 29.48 -5.52 12.80
N GLY A 477 30.19 -6.59 13.16
CA GLY A 477 31.24 -6.66 14.19
C GLY A 477 30.77 -6.49 15.65
N THR A 478 29.65 -5.79 15.85
CA THR A 478 29.12 -5.36 17.15
C THR A 478 27.84 -6.09 17.54
N LYS A 479 27.27 -6.90 16.64
CA LYS A 479 26.01 -7.64 16.83
C LYS A 479 26.17 -9.07 16.34
N THR A 480 25.52 -9.99 17.04
CA THR A 480 25.54 -11.42 16.75
C THR A 480 24.69 -11.77 15.53
N LYS A 481 24.96 -12.95 14.94
CA LYS A 481 24.16 -13.55 13.86
C LYS A 481 22.65 -13.51 14.14
N LYS A 482 22.25 -13.84 15.37
CA LYS A 482 20.85 -13.90 15.80
C LYS A 482 20.19 -12.51 15.79
N GLU A 483 20.90 -11.48 16.25
CA GLU A 483 20.41 -10.09 16.28
C GLU A 483 20.28 -9.51 14.86
N CYS A 484 21.25 -9.77 13.98
CA CYS A 484 21.19 -9.37 12.57
C CYS A 484 20.00 -10.01 11.84
N ILE A 485 19.70 -11.29 12.10
CA ILE A 485 18.53 -11.99 11.54
C ILE A 485 17.23 -11.41 12.10
N LYS A 486 17.13 -11.19 13.42
CA LYS A 486 15.95 -10.58 14.07
C LYS A 486 15.65 -9.21 13.45
N ARG A 487 16.67 -8.35 13.34
CA ARG A 487 16.55 -7.02 12.76
C ARG A 487 16.15 -7.03 11.29
N TYR A 488 16.68 -7.97 10.50
CA TYR A 488 16.28 -8.14 9.10
C TYR A 488 14.80 -8.54 8.97
N LYS A 489 14.31 -9.47 9.79
CA LYS A 489 12.90 -9.87 9.80
C LYS A 489 11.97 -8.71 10.15
N ASP A 490 12.36 -7.86 11.11
CA ASP A 490 11.61 -6.65 11.48
C ASP A 490 11.58 -5.60 10.36
N LEU A 491 12.65 -5.50 9.56
CA LEU A 491 12.68 -4.61 8.39
C LEU A 491 11.82 -5.18 7.24
N GLU A 492 11.76 -6.50 7.10
CA GLU A 492 10.94 -7.16 6.08
C GLU A 492 9.44 -7.04 6.41
N SER A 493 9.05 -7.20 7.68
CA SER A 493 7.65 -7.02 8.13
C SER A 493 7.17 -5.57 7.95
N LYS A 494 8.02 -4.58 8.23
CA LYS A 494 7.73 -3.15 7.97
C LYS A 494 7.57 -2.81 6.49
N LYS A 495 8.24 -3.53 5.57
CA LYS A 495 8.06 -3.38 4.11
C LYS A 495 6.75 -3.99 3.60
N LYS A 496 6.25 -5.05 4.24
CA LYS A 496 4.97 -5.69 3.90
C LYS A 496 3.75 -4.95 4.44
N GLY A 497 3.93 -4.10 5.47
CA GLY A 497 2.86 -3.31 6.09
C GLY A 497 2.60 -1.90 5.52
N ALA A 498 3.22 -1.52 4.40
CA ALA A 498 2.95 -0.24 3.74
C ALA A 498 1.85 -0.42 2.66
N PRO A 499 0.67 0.22 2.78
CA PRO A 499 -0.30 0.24 1.70
C PRO A 499 0.29 1.00 0.52
N CYS A 500 0.45 0.32 -0.60
CA CYS A 500 1.13 0.80 -1.79
C CYS A 500 0.17 0.69 -2.99
N GLU A 501 -1.10 1.05 -2.83
CA GLU A 501 -2.09 0.87 -3.89
C GLU A 501 -1.95 1.93 -5.00
N ALA A 502 -1.56 3.17 -4.69
CA ALA A 502 -1.35 4.20 -5.71
C ALA A 502 -0.01 4.10 -6.47
N ARG A 503 0.95 3.31 -5.97
CA ARG A 503 2.29 3.16 -6.60
C ARG A 503 2.34 2.00 -7.59
N THR A 504 1.40 1.07 -7.54
CA THR A 504 1.40 -0.13 -8.39
C THR A 504 1.12 0.24 -9.84
N HIS A 505 0.12 1.08 -10.14
CA HIS A 505 -0.19 1.46 -11.53
C HIS A 505 0.96 2.17 -12.24
N ASP A 506 1.51 3.23 -11.64
CA ASP A 506 2.67 3.95 -12.20
C ASP A 506 3.89 3.02 -12.37
N LEU A 507 4.15 2.11 -11.41
CA LEU A 507 5.24 1.13 -11.54
C LEU A 507 4.97 0.08 -12.61
N GLN A 508 3.71 -0.32 -12.81
CA GLN A 508 3.31 -1.33 -13.79
C GLN A 508 3.37 -0.77 -15.20
N ILE A 509 2.90 0.46 -15.41
CA ILE A 509 3.07 1.19 -16.67
C ILE A 509 4.54 1.48 -16.93
N MET A 510 5.32 1.94 -15.93
CA MET A 510 6.77 2.10 -16.11
C MET A 510 7.48 0.77 -16.43
N ARG A 511 7.01 -0.38 -15.92
CA ARG A 511 7.52 -1.71 -16.31
C ARG A 511 7.17 -2.04 -17.76
N LEU A 512 5.94 -1.77 -18.21
CA LEU A 512 5.52 -1.95 -19.60
C LEU A 512 6.36 -1.08 -20.55
N THR A 513 6.52 0.21 -20.23
CA THR A 513 7.33 1.15 -21.01
C THR A 513 8.82 0.75 -21.05
N ARG A 514 9.39 0.30 -19.92
CA ARG A 514 10.79 -0.17 -19.85
C ARG A 514 11.00 -1.46 -20.63
N CYS A 515 10.00 -2.35 -20.66
CA CYS A 515 10.04 -3.57 -21.47
C CYS A 515 10.06 -3.24 -22.97
N ARG A 516 9.37 -2.18 -23.39
CA ARG A 516 9.35 -1.68 -24.77
C ARG A 516 10.66 -1.01 -25.20
N LEU A 517 11.26 -0.18 -24.33
CA LEU A 517 12.59 0.40 -24.57
C LEU A 517 13.66 -0.68 -24.75
N ARG A 518 13.53 -1.80 -24.05
CA ARG A 518 14.42 -2.96 -24.18
C ARG A 518 14.22 -3.72 -25.49
N GLN A 519 12.99 -3.77 -26.02
CA GLN A 519 12.67 -4.38 -27.33
C GLN A 519 13.03 -3.48 -28.52
N ARG A 520 13.05 -2.15 -28.34
CA ARG A 520 13.43 -1.18 -29.38
C ARG A 520 14.94 -1.00 -29.58
N GLY A 521 15.80 -1.82 -28.94
CA GLY A 521 17.22 -1.85 -29.24
C GLY A 521 17.91 -0.49 -29.12
N VAL A 522 17.66 0.26 -28.03
CA VAL A 522 18.49 1.43 -27.73
C VAL A 522 19.86 0.91 -27.30
N VAL A 523 20.77 0.84 -28.28
CA VAL A 523 22.19 0.62 -28.06
C VAL A 523 22.69 1.73 -27.15
N SER A 524 23.18 1.35 -25.97
CA SER A 524 23.92 2.24 -25.08
C SER A 524 25.09 2.86 -25.86
N PRO A 525 25.30 4.19 -25.84
CA PRO A 525 26.50 4.78 -26.42
C PRO A 525 27.67 4.50 -25.48
N SER A 526 28.29 3.33 -25.65
CA SER A 526 29.58 3.01 -25.05
C SER A 526 30.56 2.74 -26.18
N HIS A 527 31.36 3.75 -26.53
CA HIS A 527 32.80 3.66 -26.81
C HIS A 527 33.27 5.01 -27.37
N PHE A 528 33.67 5.92 -26.48
CA PHE A 528 34.58 7.00 -26.86
C PHE A 528 35.98 6.36 -26.93
N SER A 529 36.44 6.03 -28.14
CA SER A 529 37.80 5.58 -28.37
C SER A 529 38.75 6.76 -28.17
N ARG A 530 39.70 6.60 -27.25
CA ARG A 530 40.89 7.47 -27.16
C ARG A 530 41.68 7.31 -28.46
N THR A 531 41.67 8.33 -29.31
CA THR A 531 42.66 8.49 -30.36
C THR A 531 43.99 8.83 -29.71
N SER A 532 44.92 7.88 -29.78
CA SER A 532 46.32 8.08 -29.42
C SER A 532 47.00 8.89 -30.54
N ASN A 533 47.53 10.06 -30.20
CA ASN A 533 48.48 10.77 -31.04
C ASN A 533 49.71 9.89 -31.26
N LYS A 534 50.03 9.57 -32.50
CA LYS A 534 51.40 9.29 -32.95
C LYS A 534 51.52 9.57 -34.45
N ILE A 535 52.33 10.60 -34.70
CA ILE A 535 52.97 11.07 -35.94
C ILE A 535 52.05 11.76 -36.94
#